data_AF-A0A7C0Z4S1-F1
#
_entry.id   AF-A0A7C0Z4S1-F1
#
_cell.length_a   1.000
_cell.length_b   1.000
_cell.length_c   1.000
_cell.angle_alpha   90.00
_cell.angle_beta   90.00
_cell.angle_gamma   90.00
#
_symmetry.space_group_name_H-M   'P 1'
#
loop_
_entity.id
_entity.type
_entity.pdbx_description
1 polymer ?
#
loop_
_entity_poly.entity_id
_entity_poly.type
_entity_poly.pdbx_seq_one_letter_code
_entity_poly.pdbx_strand_id
1 'polypeptide(L)'
;MTPSIYDYEAIYDVDLKLNKKDRILYHDSVPTHAMVFVGVDLVEGKPVKWLVENSWGMKRGCKGYLIMFDKWFDDYVYEVVINKKYLSPSVLALLKTKPIVLPPWDPMYSLLE
;
A
#
# COMPACT_ATOMS: atom_id res chain seq x y z
N MET A 1 -10.64 4.93 -1.05
CA MET A 1 -9.35 4.89 -1.77
C MET A 1 -9.50 3.87 -2.89
N THR A 2 -9.51 4.31 -4.13
CA THR A 2 -9.50 3.47 -5.33
C THR A 2 -8.70 4.21 -6.41
N PRO A 3 -7.85 3.55 -7.22
CA PRO A 3 -7.03 4.25 -8.22
C PRO A 3 -7.88 5.00 -9.25
N SER A 4 -9.07 4.50 -9.53
CA SER A 4 -10.01 5.06 -10.51
C SER A 4 -11.00 6.07 -9.89
N ILE A 5 -10.67 6.69 -8.76
CA ILE A 5 -11.57 7.70 -8.15
C ILE A 5 -11.59 8.99 -8.97
N TYR A 6 -10.54 9.22 -9.77
CA TYR A 6 -10.41 10.33 -10.71
C TYR A 6 -10.18 9.79 -12.12
N ASP A 7 -10.81 10.43 -13.10
CA ASP A 7 -10.66 10.13 -14.52
C ASP A 7 -9.83 11.24 -15.19
N TYR A 8 -8.51 11.19 -14.99
CA TYR A 8 -7.60 12.19 -15.54
C TYR A 8 -7.42 12.06 -17.06
N GLU A 9 -7.50 10.83 -17.59
CA GLU A 9 -7.41 10.56 -19.03
C GLU A 9 -8.53 11.27 -19.78
N ALA A 10 -9.78 11.22 -19.28
CA ALA A 10 -10.90 11.92 -19.91
C ALA A 10 -10.76 13.45 -19.93
N ILE A 11 -10.01 14.04 -18.98
CA ILE A 11 -9.83 15.49 -18.87
C ILE A 11 -8.68 15.98 -19.76
N TYR A 12 -7.56 15.25 -19.75
CA TYR A 12 -6.31 15.72 -20.35
C TYR A 12 -5.97 15.05 -21.69
N ASP A 13 -6.67 13.97 -22.07
CA ASP A 13 -6.41 13.18 -23.28
C ASP A 13 -4.96 12.65 -23.34
N VAL A 14 -4.43 12.24 -22.18
CA VAL A 14 -3.07 11.68 -22.03
C VAL A 14 -3.12 10.45 -21.14
N ASP A 15 -2.45 9.37 -21.56
CA ASP A 15 -2.24 8.17 -20.74
C ASP A 15 -1.14 8.43 -19.70
N LEU A 16 -1.53 8.41 -18.42
CA LEU A 16 -0.65 8.64 -17.27
C LEU A 16 -0.27 7.34 -16.56
N LYS A 17 -0.56 6.17 -17.15
CA LYS A 17 -0.34 4.88 -16.49
C LYS A 17 1.14 4.53 -16.43
N LEU A 18 1.63 4.38 -15.21
CA LEU A 18 2.89 3.70 -14.89
C LEU A 18 2.59 2.45 -14.06
N ASN A 19 3.33 1.36 -14.28
CA ASN A 19 3.25 0.20 -13.38
C ASN A 19 3.94 0.51 -12.04
N LYS A 20 3.68 -0.29 -11.00
CA LYS A 20 4.21 -0.04 -9.64
C LYS A 20 5.74 0.02 -9.58
N LYS A 21 6.44 -0.80 -10.37
CA LYS A 21 7.91 -0.80 -10.44
C LYS A 21 8.41 0.54 -10.97
N ASP A 22 7.85 1.00 -12.10
CA ASP A 22 8.27 2.25 -12.72
C ASP A 22 7.94 3.45 -11.83
N ARG A 23 6.80 3.43 -11.12
CA ARG A 23 6.47 4.47 -10.13
C ARG A 23 7.50 4.57 -9.01
N ILE A 24 8.03 3.44 -8.54
CA ILE A 24 9.11 3.41 -7.53
C ILE A 24 10.42 3.95 -8.14
N LEU A 25 10.82 3.45 -9.31
CA LEU A 25 12.10 3.80 -9.95
C LEU A 25 12.20 5.27 -10.37
N TYR A 26 11.09 5.84 -10.82
CA TYR A 26 11.00 7.25 -11.21
C TYR A 26 10.55 8.16 -10.07
N HIS A 27 10.48 7.66 -8.83
CA HIS A 27 10.08 8.42 -7.64
C HIS A 27 8.67 9.06 -7.73
N ASP A 28 7.80 8.53 -8.59
CA ASP A 28 6.38 8.95 -8.69
C ASP A 28 5.56 8.43 -7.49
N SER A 29 5.94 7.29 -6.91
CA SER A 29 5.27 6.73 -5.74
C SER A 29 6.23 6.07 -4.75
N VAL A 30 6.10 6.46 -3.49
CA VAL A 30 6.88 5.98 -2.34
C VAL A 30 5.95 5.75 -1.13
N PRO A 31 6.30 4.91 -0.15
CA PRO A 31 5.55 4.82 1.10
C PRO A 31 5.65 6.14 1.88
N THR A 32 4.51 6.75 2.21
CA THR A 32 4.46 8.09 2.85
C THR A 32 3.69 8.15 4.16
N HIS A 33 2.87 7.14 4.47
CA HIS A 33 2.01 7.17 5.64
C HIS A 33 1.71 5.76 6.16
N ALA A 34 1.75 5.59 7.48
CA ALA A 34 1.39 4.35 8.15
C ALA A 34 -0.04 4.42 8.70
N MET A 35 -0.82 3.36 8.49
CA MET A 35 -2.20 3.20 8.95
C MET A 35 -2.43 1.76 9.41
N VAL A 36 -3.62 1.47 9.96
CA VAL A 36 -3.94 0.15 10.52
C VAL A 36 -5.11 -0.49 9.79
N PHE A 37 -4.92 -1.72 9.28
CA PHE A 37 -6.02 -2.54 8.79
C PHE A 37 -6.81 -3.12 9.96
N VAL A 38 -8.12 -2.87 9.99
CA VAL A 38 -9.02 -3.31 11.08
C VAL A 38 -10.17 -4.21 10.58
N GLY A 39 -10.27 -4.39 9.26
CA GLY A 39 -11.26 -5.29 8.67
C GLY A 39 -11.01 -5.50 7.17
N VAL A 40 -11.60 -6.57 6.64
CA VAL A 40 -11.56 -6.91 5.22
C VAL A 40 -12.95 -7.41 4.79
N ASP A 41 -13.41 -6.93 3.65
CA ASP A 41 -14.61 -7.40 2.96
C ASP A 41 -14.19 -8.46 1.94
N LEU A 42 -14.77 -9.66 2.03
CA LEU A 42 -14.45 -10.79 1.18
C LEU A 42 -15.65 -11.15 0.30
N VAL A 43 -15.44 -11.23 -1.00
CA VAL A 43 -16.42 -11.79 -1.95
C VAL A 43 -15.80 -13.06 -2.52
N GLU A 44 -16.49 -14.20 -2.36
CA GLU A 44 -16.00 -15.52 -2.78
C GLU A 44 -14.59 -15.85 -2.25
N GLY A 45 -14.29 -15.40 -1.03
CA GLY A 45 -13.00 -15.62 -0.37
C GLY A 45 -11.87 -14.69 -0.86
N LYS A 46 -12.14 -13.73 -1.75
CA LYS A 46 -11.16 -12.74 -2.22
C LYS A 46 -11.43 -11.37 -1.61
N PRO A 47 -10.38 -10.64 -1.19
CA PRO A 47 -10.53 -9.28 -0.72
C PRO A 47 -11.07 -8.38 -1.83
N VAL A 48 -12.06 -7.56 -1.50
CA VAL A 48 -12.57 -6.51 -2.39
C VAL A 48 -12.34 -5.12 -1.80
N LYS A 49 -12.41 -4.99 -0.47
CA LYS A 49 -12.20 -3.74 0.27
C LYS A 49 -11.56 -4.04 1.64
N TRP A 50 -10.78 -3.09 2.11
CA TRP A 50 -10.12 -3.08 3.40
C TRP A 50 -10.66 -1.90 4.23
N LEU A 51 -10.98 -2.15 5.49
CA LEU A 51 -11.31 -1.10 6.46
C LEU A 51 -10.01 -0.67 7.15
N VAL A 52 -9.72 0.62 7.08
CA VAL A 52 -8.46 1.20 7.51
C VAL A 52 -8.72 2.27 8.56
N GLU A 53 -8.11 2.13 9.73
CA GLU A 53 -8.07 3.16 10.75
C GLU A 53 -6.93 4.14 10.44
N ASN A 54 -7.25 5.43 10.45
CA ASN A 54 -6.30 6.51 10.21
C ASN A 54 -6.13 7.38 11.47
N SER A 55 -5.03 8.13 11.54
CA SER A 55 -4.60 8.92 12.69
C SER A 55 -4.96 10.42 12.62
N TRP A 56 -5.87 10.82 11.73
CA TRP A 56 -6.23 12.24 11.50
C TRP A 56 -7.49 12.70 12.26
N GLY A 57 -7.87 11.97 13.31
CA GLY A 57 -9.05 12.26 14.13
C GLY A 57 -10.39 11.97 13.43
N MET A 58 -11.49 12.16 14.17
CA MET A 58 -12.82 11.69 13.76
C MET A 58 -13.50 12.51 12.67
N LYS A 59 -13.01 13.71 12.35
CA LYS A 59 -13.64 14.59 11.35
C LYS A 59 -13.32 14.21 9.90
N ARG A 60 -12.33 13.35 9.68
CA ARG A 60 -11.90 12.88 8.35
C ARG A 60 -12.44 11.47 8.10
N GLY A 61 -12.72 11.16 6.83
CA GLY A 61 -13.27 9.88 6.42
C GLY A 61 -14.63 9.59 7.07
N CYS A 62 -14.89 8.31 7.37
CA CYS A 62 -16.05 7.90 8.15
C CYS A 62 -15.62 7.74 9.62
N LYS A 63 -15.70 8.82 10.41
CA LYS A 63 -15.29 8.84 11.83
C LYS A 63 -13.84 8.40 12.07
N GLY A 64 -12.91 8.79 11.20
CA GLY A 64 -11.50 8.40 11.26
C GLY A 64 -11.13 7.15 10.45
N TYR A 65 -12.13 6.44 9.90
CA TYR A 65 -11.90 5.27 9.07
C TYR A 65 -11.95 5.59 7.57
N LEU A 66 -11.18 4.85 6.80
CA LEU A 66 -11.14 4.86 5.35
C LEU A 66 -11.52 3.48 4.81
N ILE A 67 -12.13 3.48 3.62
CA ILE A 67 -12.35 2.26 2.83
C ILE A 67 -11.33 2.26 1.70
N MET A 68 -10.53 1.20 1.63
CA MET A 68 -9.51 1.00 0.59
C MET A 68 -9.93 -0.17 -0.28
N PHE A 69 -10.14 0.06 -1.57
CA PHE A 69 -10.40 -1.03 -2.53
C PHE A 69 -9.15 -1.87 -2.74
N ASP A 70 -9.31 -3.16 -3.00
CA ASP A 70 -8.20 -4.10 -3.13
C ASP A 70 -7.19 -3.69 -4.22
N LYS A 71 -7.68 -3.15 -5.35
CA LYS A 71 -6.79 -2.59 -6.39
C LYS A 71 -5.89 -1.46 -5.86
N TRP A 72 -6.35 -0.65 -4.92
CA TRP A 72 -5.52 0.39 -4.31
C TRP A 72 -4.43 -0.23 -3.44
N PHE A 73 -4.74 -1.32 -2.73
CA PHE A 73 -3.75 -2.10 -1.97
C PHE A 73 -2.62 -2.57 -2.89
N ASP A 74 -2.97 -3.22 -4.00
CA ASP A 74 -2.00 -3.68 -5.00
C ASP A 74 -1.10 -2.55 -5.51
N ASP A 75 -1.70 -1.40 -5.81
CA ASP A 75 -1.01 -0.29 -6.46
C ASP A 75 -0.14 0.55 -5.51
N TYR A 76 -0.55 0.72 -4.25
CA TYR A 76 0.00 1.77 -3.36
C TYR A 76 0.35 1.32 -1.93
N VAL A 77 0.10 0.07 -1.54
CA VAL A 77 0.61 -0.48 -0.27
C VAL A 77 1.97 -1.14 -0.50
N TYR A 78 2.96 -0.77 0.29
CA TYR A 78 4.35 -1.24 0.13
C TYR A 78 4.77 -2.22 1.23
N GLU A 79 4.27 -2.03 2.45
CA GLU A 79 4.68 -2.80 3.62
C GLU A 79 3.47 -3.19 4.47
N VAL A 80 3.56 -4.39 5.05
CA VAL A 80 2.66 -4.87 6.12
C VAL A 80 3.49 -5.54 7.20
N VAL A 81 3.13 -5.29 8.45
CA VAL A 81 3.75 -5.95 9.60
C VAL A 81 2.87 -7.11 10.06
N ILE A 82 3.40 -8.33 9.95
CA ILE A 82 2.66 -9.56 10.27
C ILE A 82 3.36 -10.29 11.41
N ASN A 83 2.59 -10.81 12.36
CA ASN A 83 3.14 -11.68 13.41
C ASN A 83 3.76 -12.93 12.78
N LYS A 84 5.02 -13.22 13.12
CA LYS A 84 5.80 -14.36 12.58
C LYS A 84 5.08 -15.70 12.63
N LYS A 85 4.17 -15.92 13.60
CA LYS A 85 3.39 -17.15 13.72
C LYS A 85 2.48 -17.44 12.52
N TYR A 86 2.15 -16.43 11.72
CA TYR A 86 1.33 -16.55 10.50
C TYR A 86 2.16 -16.71 9.23
N LEU A 87 3.49 -16.61 9.31
CA LEU A 87 4.37 -16.72 8.15
C LEU A 87 4.69 -18.19 7.86
N SER A 88 4.76 -18.54 6.57
CA SER A 88 5.18 -19.86 6.17
C SER A 88 6.66 -20.11 6.53
N PRO A 89 7.09 -21.38 6.70
CA PRO A 89 8.49 -21.70 6.93
C PRO A 89 9.44 -21.15 5.86
N SER A 90 9.00 -21.08 4.59
CA SER A 90 9.80 -20.55 3.49
C SER A 90 10.05 -19.04 3.64
N VAL A 91 9.05 -18.27 4.06
CA VAL A 91 9.20 -16.83 4.32
C VAL A 91 10.08 -16.59 5.55
N LEU A 92 9.91 -17.39 6.61
CA LEU A 92 10.76 -17.29 7.81
C LEU A 92 12.24 -17.61 7.53
N ALA A 93 12.52 -18.49 6.58
CA ALA A 93 13.89 -18.79 6.15
C ALA A 93 14.58 -17.59 5.49
N LEU A 94 13.84 -16.72 4.79
CA LEU A 94 14.39 -15.51 4.17
C LEU A 94 15.01 -14.56 5.21
N LEU A 95 14.49 -14.52 6.43
CA LEU A 95 15.02 -13.70 7.54
C LEU A 95 16.44 -14.09 7.97
N LYS A 96 16.94 -15.26 7.56
CA LYS A 96 18.29 -15.76 7.87
C LYS A 96 19.29 -15.50 6.75
N THR A 97 18.83 -14.97 5.62
CA THR A 97 19.69 -14.67 4.47
C THR A 97 20.45 -13.35 4.68
N LYS A 98 21.55 -13.15 3.94
CA LYS A 98 22.26 -11.87 3.94
C LYS A 98 21.34 -10.81 3.29
N PRO A 99 20.99 -9.71 3.99
CA PRO A 99 20.13 -8.69 3.41
C PRO A 99 20.84 -7.96 2.26
N ILE A 100 20.05 -7.52 1.29
CA ILE A 100 20.50 -6.61 0.25
C ILE A 100 20.60 -5.22 0.88
N VAL A 101 21.79 -4.63 0.85
CA VAL A 101 21.99 -3.26 1.33
C VAL A 101 21.58 -2.31 0.21
N LEU A 102 20.53 -1.54 0.47
CA LEU A 102 20.04 -0.48 -0.41
C LEU A 102 20.73 0.85 -0.08
N PRO A 103 20.86 1.78 -1.04
CA PRO A 103 21.40 3.10 -0.76
C PRO A 103 20.50 3.88 0.22
N PRO A 104 21.05 4.85 0.97
CA PRO A 104 20.26 5.64 1.93
C PRO A 104 19.09 6.41 1.32
N TRP A 105 19.16 6.74 0.03
CA TRP A 105 18.11 7.46 -0.71
C TRP A 105 17.12 6.52 -1.43
N ASP A 106 17.13 5.23 -1.12
CA ASP A 106 16.18 4.29 -1.70
C ASP A 106 14.73 4.71 -1.36
N PRO A 107 13.81 4.74 -2.33
CA PRO A 107 12.43 5.17 -2.11
C PRO A 107 11.70 4.39 -1.02
N MET A 108 12.10 3.15 -0.74
CA MET A 108 11.50 2.34 0.32
C MET A 108 11.86 2.82 1.74
N TYR A 109 12.84 3.72 1.88
CA TYR A 109 13.19 4.31 3.19
C TYR A 109 12.35 5.55 3.54
N SER A 110 11.60 6.11 2.59
CA SER A 110 10.89 7.41 2.76
C SER A 110 9.87 7.46 3.90
N LEU A 111 9.38 6.32 4.38
CA LEU A 111 8.44 6.25 5.52
C LEU A 111 9.14 6.37 6.89
N LEU A 112 10.46 6.12 6.93
CA LEU A 112 11.26 6.12 8.16
C LEU A 112 11.90 7.49 8.46
N GLU A 113 11.78 8.44 7.54
CA GLU A 113 12.11 9.86 7.74
C GLU A 113 10.93 10.62 8.37
#